data_AF-K1TKM2-F1
#
_entry.id   AF-K1TKM2-F1
#
_cell.length_a   1.000
_cell.length_b   1.000
_cell.length_c   1.000
_cell.angle_alpha   90.00
_cell.angle_beta   90.00
_cell.angle_gamma   90.00
#
_symmetry.space_group_name_H-M   'P 1'
#
loop_
_entity.id
_entity.type
_entity.pdbx_description
1 polymer ?
#
loop_
_entity_poly.entity_id
_entity_poly.type
_entity_poly.pdbx_seq_one_letter_code
_entity_poly.pdbx_strand_id
1 'polypeptide(L)'
;MDLVMDYEEICHVIDTLMLLGSKGTTGTQASFLELFDGDHEKCKELDRIIAQKMNFKACFPVSGQTYARKLDTIVCNCLGLIAQSCCKFSNDLRLLQNLKEIEEPFEKNQIGSSAMAYKRNPMRSERIASLSRYVMIDALNPAWTASAQWFERTLDDSANKRVSVAEAFLATDGILDLYINVTSGLVVYPKVIESRLMSEL
;
A
#
# COMPACT_ATOMS: atom_id res chain seq x y z
N MET A 1 12.00 -13.31 2.60
CA MET A 1 11.27 -12.95 3.83
C MET A 1 10.53 -11.64 3.69
N ASP A 2 10.84 -10.84 2.67
CA ASP A 2 10.36 -9.47 2.47
C ASP A 2 8.83 -9.39 2.51
N LEU A 3 8.11 -10.21 1.74
CA LEU A 3 6.63 -10.24 1.79
C LEU A 3 6.04 -10.64 3.15
N VAL A 4 6.77 -11.41 3.96
CA VAL A 4 6.34 -11.75 5.33
C VAL A 4 6.51 -10.53 6.23
N MET A 5 7.61 -9.80 6.09
CA MET A 5 7.83 -8.54 6.80
C MET A 5 6.76 -7.50 6.43
N ASP A 6 6.41 -7.43 5.13
CA ASP A 6 5.35 -6.56 4.65
C ASP A 6 4.00 -6.92 5.29
N TYR A 7 3.67 -8.22 5.34
CA TYR A 7 2.44 -8.71 5.95
C TYR A 7 2.36 -8.40 7.45
N GLU A 8 3.46 -8.62 8.18
CA GLU A 8 3.55 -8.31 9.62
C GLU A 8 3.32 -6.82 9.88
N GLU A 9 3.89 -5.94 9.05
CA GLU A 9 3.69 -4.50 9.14
C GLU A 9 2.23 -4.11 8.83
N ILE A 10 1.60 -4.70 7.80
CA ILE A 10 0.17 -4.48 7.52
C ILE A 10 -0.68 -4.85 8.73
N CYS A 11 -0.43 -6.03 9.32
CA CYS A 11 -1.14 -6.48 10.50
C CYS A 11 -0.95 -5.51 11.68
N HIS A 12 0.28 -5.05 11.90
CA HIS A 12 0.58 -4.07 12.93
C HIS A 12 -0.17 -2.74 12.72
N VAL A 13 -0.17 -2.21 11.50
CA VAL A 13 -0.88 -0.97 11.16
C VAL A 13 -2.38 -1.15 11.36
N ILE A 14 -2.99 -2.21 10.82
CA ILE A 14 -4.42 -2.49 10.98
C ILE A 14 -4.80 -2.59 12.46
N ASP A 15 -3.99 -3.26 13.27
CA ASP A 15 -4.26 -3.50 14.70
C ASP A 15 -4.21 -2.21 15.54
N THR A 16 -3.44 -1.22 15.09
CA THR A 16 -3.18 0.05 15.78
C THR A 16 -3.97 1.24 15.23
N LEU A 17 -4.73 1.05 14.13
CA LEU A 17 -5.58 2.09 13.56
C LEU A 17 -6.65 2.56 14.57
N MET A 18 -6.78 3.88 14.69
CA MET A 18 -7.81 4.52 15.51
C MET A 18 -8.72 5.38 14.64
N LEU A 19 -9.99 5.47 15.06
CA LEU A 19 -10.96 6.33 14.41
C LEU A 19 -10.82 7.77 14.92
N LEU A 20 -11.14 8.79 14.12
CA LEU A 20 -11.18 10.18 14.63
C LEU A 20 -12.22 10.33 15.77
N GLY A 21 -13.40 9.76 15.58
CA GLY A 21 -14.55 9.97 16.45
C GLY A 21 -15.18 11.35 16.25
N SER A 22 -15.91 11.79 17.27
CA SER A 22 -16.67 13.03 17.28
C SER A 22 -15.89 14.12 18.00
N LYS A 23 -15.12 14.92 17.27
CA LYS A 23 -14.13 15.86 17.84
C LYS A 23 -14.47 17.35 17.69
N GLY A 24 -15.48 17.68 16.88
CA GLY A 24 -15.82 19.07 16.58
C GLY A 24 -14.77 19.75 15.69
N THR A 25 -14.96 21.04 15.41
CA THR A 25 -14.19 21.79 14.40
C THR A 25 -12.71 21.93 14.71
N THR A 26 -12.32 21.95 15.99
CA THR A 26 -10.94 22.18 16.45
C THR A 26 -10.45 21.11 17.42
N GLY A 27 -11.16 19.98 17.53
CA GLY A 27 -10.74 18.87 18.39
C GLY A 27 -11.24 18.91 19.83
N THR A 28 -11.88 20.00 20.25
CA THR A 28 -12.28 20.25 21.66
C THR A 28 -13.63 19.66 22.06
N GLN A 29 -14.40 19.13 21.10
CA GLN A 29 -15.77 18.63 21.32
C GLN A 29 -16.77 19.67 21.87
N ALA A 30 -16.47 20.97 21.77
CA ALA A 30 -17.28 22.03 22.39
C ALA A 30 -18.79 21.95 22.05
N SER A 31 -19.12 21.72 20.78
CA SER A 31 -20.52 21.58 20.34
C SER A 31 -21.21 20.35 20.92
N PHE A 32 -20.49 19.26 21.14
CA PHE A 32 -21.05 18.05 21.76
C PHE A 32 -21.19 18.23 23.27
N LEU A 33 -20.25 18.92 23.91
CA LEU A 33 -20.32 19.24 25.32
C LEU A 33 -21.52 20.15 25.62
N GLU A 34 -21.76 21.15 24.77
CA GLU A 34 -22.96 22.00 24.84
C GLU A 34 -24.25 21.18 24.63
N LEU A 35 -24.28 20.29 23.63
CA LEU A 35 -25.41 19.41 23.37
C LEU A 35 -25.75 18.48 24.55
N PHE A 36 -24.75 18.14 25.36
CA PHE A 36 -24.89 17.30 26.55
C PHE A 36 -24.91 18.09 27.85
N ASP A 37 -25.23 19.39 27.82
CA ASP A 37 -25.37 20.25 29.01
C ASP A 37 -24.11 20.27 29.92
N GLY A 38 -22.92 20.17 29.32
CA GLY A 38 -21.65 20.15 30.04
C GLY A 38 -21.20 18.76 30.52
N ASP A 39 -21.90 17.69 30.15
CA ASP A 39 -21.58 16.32 30.56
C ASP A 39 -20.43 15.71 29.71
N HIS A 40 -19.22 15.77 30.27
CA HIS A 40 -18.03 15.19 29.64
C HIS A 40 -18.08 13.65 29.52
N GLU A 41 -18.81 12.95 30.39
CA GLU A 41 -18.88 11.49 30.32
C GLU A 41 -19.76 11.05 29.14
N LYS A 42 -20.83 11.80 28.84
CA LYS A 42 -21.60 11.57 27.61
C LYS A 42 -20.78 11.81 26.33
N CYS A 43 -19.91 12.82 26.31
CA CYS A 43 -18.99 13.02 25.18
C CYS A 43 -18.04 11.83 24.98
N LYS A 44 -17.45 11.30 26.06
CA LYS A 44 -16.57 10.12 25.99
C LYS A 44 -17.34 8.87 25.57
N GLU A 45 -18.55 8.70 26.10
CA GLU A 45 -19.39 7.55 25.78
C GLU A 45 -19.86 7.58 24.32
N LEU A 46 -20.17 8.77 23.77
CA LEU A 46 -20.47 8.93 22.35
C LEU A 46 -19.30 8.44 21.48
N ASP A 47 -18.06 8.80 21.80
CA ASP A 47 -16.88 8.34 21.08
C ASP A 47 -16.69 6.81 21.16
N ARG A 48 -16.95 6.20 22.32
CA ARG A 48 -16.90 4.73 22.49
C ARG A 48 -17.95 4.04 21.62
N ILE A 49 -19.19 4.53 21.63
CA ILE A 49 -20.28 4.00 20.82
C ILE A 49 -19.94 4.13 19.33
N ILE A 50 -19.37 5.26 18.89
CA ILE A 50 -18.95 5.46 17.50
C ILE A 50 -17.85 4.47 17.12
N ALA A 51 -16.81 4.31 17.95
CA ALA A 51 -15.74 3.34 17.69
C ALA A 51 -16.29 1.91 17.56
N GLN A 52 -17.14 1.49 18.50
CA GLN A 52 -17.76 0.17 18.48
C GLN A 52 -18.61 -0.05 17.23
N LYS A 53 -19.44 0.93 16.83
CA LYS A 53 -20.28 0.84 15.63
C LYS A 53 -19.48 0.77 14.34
N MET A 54 -18.30 1.38 14.31
CA MET A 54 -17.39 1.37 13.15
C MET A 54 -16.38 0.23 13.20
N ASN A 55 -16.46 -0.66 14.20
CA ASN A 55 -15.53 -1.77 14.41
C ASN A 55 -14.07 -1.33 14.64
N PHE A 56 -13.88 -0.22 15.36
CA PHE A 56 -12.57 0.24 15.84
C PHE A 56 -12.42 0.00 17.34
N LYS A 57 -11.20 -0.31 17.78
CA LYS A 57 -10.89 -0.49 19.22
C LYS A 57 -11.06 0.81 20.02
N ALA A 58 -10.74 1.94 19.42
CA ALA A 58 -10.79 3.25 20.07
C ALA A 58 -10.85 4.40 19.04
N CYS A 59 -11.25 5.57 19.55
CA CYS A 59 -11.06 6.83 18.86
C CYS A 59 -9.76 7.51 19.34
N PHE A 60 -9.19 8.40 18.52
CA PHE A 60 -8.08 9.27 18.93
C PHE A 60 -8.47 10.05 20.20
N PRO A 61 -7.65 10.07 21.26
CA PRO A 61 -7.93 10.85 22.46
C PRO A 61 -7.65 12.34 22.27
N VAL A 62 -6.72 12.68 21.36
CA VAL A 62 -6.31 14.06 21.05
C VAL A 62 -6.25 14.22 19.53
N SER A 63 -6.91 15.25 19.01
CA SER A 63 -6.89 15.62 17.60
C SER A 63 -7.09 17.12 17.44
N GLY A 64 -6.81 17.65 16.25
CA GLY A 64 -7.36 18.93 15.80
C GLY A 64 -8.72 18.72 15.13
N GLN A 65 -8.95 19.39 14.00
CA GLN A 65 -10.16 19.19 13.18
C GLN A 65 -10.24 17.77 12.61
N THR A 66 -9.09 17.15 12.33
CA THR A 66 -8.97 15.84 11.69
C THR A 66 -8.06 14.93 12.50
N TYR A 67 -8.03 13.64 12.15
CA TYR A 67 -6.96 12.78 12.63
C TYR A 67 -5.62 13.28 12.07
N ALA A 68 -4.53 13.05 12.81
CA ALA A 68 -3.22 13.51 12.38
C ALA A 68 -2.84 12.88 11.02
N ARG A 69 -2.51 13.72 10.02
CA ARG A 69 -2.11 13.27 8.68
C ARG A 69 -0.88 12.37 8.66
N LYS A 70 -0.12 12.32 9.76
CA LYS A 70 0.91 11.31 9.99
C LYS A 70 0.41 9.86 9.87
N LEU A 71 -0.87 9.61 10.16
CA LEU A 71 -1.48 8.30 9.93
C LEU A 71 -1.52 7.94 8.44
N ASP A 72 -1.78 8.92 7.57
CA ASP A 72 -1.76 8.71 6.11
C ASP A 72 -0.33 8.34 5.64
N THR A 73 0.71 8.92 6.26
CA THR A 73 2.12 8.52 6.03
C THR A 73 2.41 7.09 6.43
N ILE A 74 1.94 6.65 7.61
CA ILE A 74 2.15 5.28 8.09
C ILE A 74 1.53 4.27 7.11
N VAL A 75 0.27 4.53 6.70
CA VAL A 75 -0.45 3.67 5.77
C VAL A 75 0.23 3.61 4.41
N CYS A 76 0.54 4.76 3.79
CA CYS A 76 1.18 4.76 2.47
C CYS A 76 2.61 4.22 2.49
N ASN A 77 3.35 4.38 3.59
CA ASN A 77 4.67 3.74 3.73
C ASN A 77 4.56 2.21 3.75
N CYS A 78 3.54 1.66 4.41
CA CYS A 78 3.29 0.21 4.41
C CYS A 78 3.08 -0.30 2.96
N LEU A 79 2.30 0.42 2.15
CA LEU A 79 2.14 0.12 0.72
C LEU A 79 3.47 0.28 -0.05
N GLY A 80 4.27 1.28 0.28
CA GLY A 80 5.62 1.48 -0.25
C GLY A 80 6.59 0.33 0.07
N LEU A 81 6.45 -0.36 1.21
CA LEU A 81 7.25 -1.54 1.55
C LEU A 81 6.88 -2.73 0.66
N ILE A 82 5.58 -3.02 0.51
CA ILE A 82 5.08 -4.04 -0.42
C ILE A 82 5.62 -3.81 -1.84
N ALA A 83 5.59 -2.55 -2.30
CA ALA A 83 6.09 -2.17 -3.61
C ALA A 83 7.60 -2.43 -3.76
N GLN A 84 8.42 -2.21 -2.72
CA GLN A 84 9.85 -2.51 -2.75
C GLN A 84 10.09 -4.01 -2.97
N SER A 85 9.41 -4.85 -2.19
CA SER A 85 9.48 -6.31 -2.28
C SER A 85 9.06 -6.81 -3.67
N CYS A 86 7.94 -6.30 -4.18
CA CYS A 86 7.42 -6.66 -5.51
C CYS A 86 8.35 -6.21 -6.64
N CYS A 87 8.90 -5.00 -6.55
CA CYS A 87 9.85 -4.47 -7.53
C CYS A 87 11.11 -5.35 -7.59
N LYS A 88 11.70 -5.67 -6.44
CA LYS A 88 12.89 -6.52 -6.35
C LYS A 88 12.64 -7.91 -6.95
N PHE A 89 11.54 -8.56 -6.57
CA PHE A 89 11.12 -9.84 -7.16
C PHE A 89 11.00 -9.75 -8.67
N SER A 90 10.32 -8.71 -9.18
CA SER A 90 10.09 -8.56 -10.61
C SER A 90 11.38 -8.35 -11.40
N ASN A 91 12.38 -7.67 -10.82
CA ASN A 91 13.68 -7.48 -11.45
C ASN A 91 14.45 -8.79 -11.53
N ASP A 92 14.48 -9.58 -10.45
CA ASP A 92 15.11 -10.89 -10.46
C ASP A 92 14.47 -11.80 -11.52
N LEU A 93 13.14 -11.84 -11.58
CA LEU A 93 12.43 -12.67 -12.56
C LEU A 93 12.73 -12.25 -14.01
N ARG A 94 12.81 -10.94 -14.28
CA ARG A 94 13.19 -10.43 -15.61
C ARG A 94 14.61 -10.85 -16.01
N LEU A 95 15.53 -10.87 -15.05
CA LEU A 95 16.89 -11.38 -15.26
C LEU A 95 16.87 -12.89 -15.50
N LEU A 96 16.17 -13.67 -14.69
CA LEU A 96 16.05 -15.12 -14.86
C LEU A 96 15.40 -15.51 -16.20
N GLN A 97 14.47 -14.70 -16.69
CA GLN A 97 13.86 -14.87 -18.00
C GLN A 97 14.81 -14.53 -19.15
N ASN A 98 15.67 -13.51 -18.99
CA ASN A 98 16.78 -13.27 -19.94
C ASN A 98 17.73 -14.48 -20.00
N LEU A 99 17.97 -15.10 -18.85
CA LEU A 99 18.80 -16.29 -18.68
C LEU A 99 18.12 -17.59 -19.14
N LYS A 100 16.82 -17.55 -19.48
CA LYS A 100 15.98 -18.70 -19.85
C LYS A 100 15.88 -19.78 -18.78
N GLU A 101 16.07 -19.41 -17.52
CA GLU A 101 15.99 -20.34 -16.39
C GLU A 101 14.58 -20.40 -15.83
N ILE A 102 13.93 -19.25 -15.71
CA ILE A 102 12.55 -19.10 -15.24
C ILE A 102 11.83 -18.09 -16.12
N GLU A 103 10.61 -18.40 -16.53
CA GLU A 103 9.73 -17.48 -17.27
C GLU A 103 8.44 -17.21 -16.47
N GLU A 104 7.89 -16.00 -16.64
CA GLU A 104 6.50 -15.74 -16.24
C GLU A 104 5.52 -16.55 -17.09
N PRO A 105 4.32 -16.89 -16.56
CA PRO A 105 3.32 -17.66 -17.31
C PRO A 105 2.98 -17.00 -18.65
N PHE A 106 2.91 -17.81 -19.71
CA PHE A 106 2.60 -17.34 -21.05
C PHE A 106 1.25 -17.91 -21.50
N GLU A 107 0.27 -17.05 -21.74
CA GLU A 107 -1.06 -17.51 -22.14
C GLU A 107 -1.07 -18.01 -23.59
N LYS A 108 -1.94 -18.97 -23.88
CA LYS A 108 -2.00 -19.64 -25.20
C LYS A 108 -2.18 -18.67 -26.38
N ASN A 109 -2.89 -17.55 -26.15
CA ASN A 109 -3.18 -16.54 -27.16
C ASN A 109 -2.36 -15.25 -26.98
N GLN A 110 -1.36 -15.25 -26.08
CA GLN A 110 -0.54 -14.08 -25.79
C GLN A 110 0.42 -13.81 -26.94
N ILE A 111 0.34 -12.62 -27.53
CA ILE A 111 1.30 -12.15 -28.53
C ILE A 111 2.44 -11.46 -27.77
N GLY A 112 3.61 -12.09 -27.75
CA GLY A 112 4.76 -11.54 -27.02
C GLY A 112 5.43 -10.35 -27.72
N SER A 113 5.41 -10.30 -29.05
CA SER A 113 5.85 -9.16 -29.85
C SER A 113 5.10 -9.12 -31.18
N SER A 114 4.70 -7.93 -31.63
CA SER A 114 4.08 -7.73 -32.95
C SER A 114 5.00 -8.06 -34.13
N ALA A 115 6.32 -8.11 -33.92
CA ALA A 115 7.32 -8.38 -34.95
C ALA A 115 7.99 -9.76 -34.84
N MET A 116 7.95 -10.40 -33.66
CA MET A 116 8.66 -11.66 -33.40
C MET A 116 7.78 -12.64 -32.61
N ALA A 117 7.15 -13.58 -33.32
CA ALA A 117 6.20 -14.53 -32.75
C ALA A 117 6.79 -15.45 -31.66
N TYR A 118 8.11 -15.71 -31.68
CA TYR A 118 8.78 -16.56 -30.69
C TYR A 118 9.26 -15.79 -29.44
N LYS A 119 9.24 -14.44 -29.45
CA LYS A 119 9.79 -13.64 -28.37
C LYS A 119 8.80 -13.55 -27.21
N ARG A 120 9.16 -14.11 -26.06
CA ARG A 120 8.39 -14.03 -24.81
C ARG A 120 8.98 -12.97 -23.88
N ASN A 121 8.30 -11.84 -23.75
CA ASN A 121 8.72 -10.75 -22.86
C ASN A 121 8.13 -10.92 -21.46
N PRO A 122 8.87 -10.59 -20.39
CA PRO A 122 8.38 -10.60 -19.01
C PRO A 122 7.49 -9.36 -18.71
N MET A 123 6.42 -9.17 -19.48
CA MET A 123 5.63 -7.94 -19.49
C MET A 123 4.89 -7.71 -18.17
N ARG A 124 4.43 -8.78 -17.51
CA ARG A 124 3.74 -8.65 -16.21
C ARG A 124 4.75 -8.22 -15.15
N SER A 125 5.93 -8.82 -15.15
CA SER A 125 7.03 -8.44 -14.26
C SER A 125 7.49 -7.00 -14.52
N GLU A 126 7.57 -6.56 -15.78
CA GLU A 126 7.86 -5.16 -16.12
C GLU A 126 6.77 -4.19 -15.60
N ARG A 127 5.51 -4.58 -15.68
CA ARG A 127 4.38 -3.80 -15.15
C ARG A 127 4.43 -3.72 -13.62
N ILE A 128 4.75 -4.82 -12.93
CA ILE A 128 4.98 -4.83 -11.47
C ILE A 128 6.08 -3.81 -11.12
N ALA A 129 7.23 -3.86 -11.80
CA ALA A 129 8.34 -2.92 -11.55
C ALA A 129 7.92 -1.45 -11.75
N SER A 130 7.14 -1.18 -12.80
CA SER A 130 6.67 0.16 -13.13
C SER A 130 5.71 0.73 -12.09
N LEU A 131 4.67 -0.03 -11.72
CA LEU A 131 3.69 0.39 -10.72
C LEU A 131 4.33 0.46 -9.32
N SER A 132 5.22 -0.47 -8.99
CA SER A 132 5.91 -0.44 -7.70
C SER A 132 6.74 0.83 -7.54
N ARG A 133 7.42 1.28 -8.60
CA ARG A 133 8.13 2.57 -8.59
C ARG A 133 7.18 3.74 -8.33
N TYR A 134 6.01 3.72 -8.94
CA TYR A 134 5.00 4.76 -8.71
C TYR A 134 4.57 4.80 -7.23
N VAL A 135 4.19 3.66 -6.64
CA VAL A 135 3.77 3.58 -5.23
C VAL A 135 4.86 4.07 -4.28
N MET A 136 6.12 3.67 -4.49
CA MET A 136 7.24 4.11 -3.66
C MET A 136 7.43 5.64 -3.65
N ILE A 137 7.23 6.30 -4.79
CA ILE A 137 7.35 7.76 -4.88
C ILE A 137 6.10 8.45 -4.33
N ASP A 138 4.92 7.91 -4.62
CA ASP A 138 3.66 8.47 -4.14
C ASP A 138 3.55 8.45 -2.61
N ALA A 139 4.17 7.49 -1.92
CA ALA A 139 4.23 7.44 -0.46
C ALA A 139 4.84 8.69 0.20
N LEU A 140 5.60 9.50 -0.54
CA LEU A 140 6.14 10.78 -0.05
C LEU A 140 5.06 11.87 0.10
N ASN A 141 3.96 11.78 -0.64
CA ASN A 141 2.88 12.79 -0.63
C ASN A 141 2.31 12.98 0.79
N PRO A 142 1.81 11.93 1.48
CA PRO A 142 1.35 12.06 2.86
C PRO A 142 2.41 12.55 3.84
N ALA A 143 3.68 12.17 3.65
CA ALA A 143 4.77 12.61 4.52
C ALA A 143 4.94 14.14 4.45
N TRP A 144 4.94 14.69 3.23
CA TRP A 144 4.97 16.14 3.04
C TRP A 144 3.71 16.79 3.62
N THR A 145 2.52 16.30 3.27
CA THR A 145 1.24 16.85 3.73
C THR A 145 1.16 16.89 5.25
N ALA A 146 1.61 15.84 5.93
CA ALA A 146 1.63 15.79 7.38
C ALA A 146 2.56 16.84 8.00
N SER A 147 3.73 17.09 7.38
CA SER A 147 4.70 18.08 7.87
C SER A 147 4.24 19.53 7.71
N ALA A 148 3.39 19.81 6.72
CA ALA A 148 2.98 21.16 6.34
C ALA A 148 1.68 21.63 7.00
N GLN A 149 0.98 20.76 7.75
CA GLN A 149 -0.24 21.15 8.45
C GLN A 149 0.02 22.25 9.49
N TRP A 150 -0.77 23.32 9.44
CA TRP A 150 -0.71 24.39 10.44
C TRP A 150 -1.82 24.24 11.48
N PHE A 151 -1.42 24.28 12.76
CA PHE A 151 -2.32 24.23 13.92
C PHE A 151 -3.35 23.08 13.83
N GLU A 152 -4.65 23.37 14.00
CA GLU A 152 -5.69 22.33 14.07
C GLU A 152 -6.01 21.68 12.72
N ARG A 153 -5.76 22.36 11.59
CA ARG A 153 -5.77 21.84 10.20
C ARG A 153 -5.58 22.98 9.17
N THR A 154 -4.93 22.68 8.05
CA THR A 154 -5.05 23.43 6.78
C THR A 154 -5.59 22.56 5.65
N LEU A 155 -6.39 23.16 4.75
CA LEU A 155 -7.18 22.43 3.74
C LEU A 155 -6.38 21.98 2.50
N ASP A 156 -5.12 22.36 2.40
CA ASP A 156 -4.18 21.89 1.37
C ASP A 156 -3.98 20.36 1.41
N ASP A 157 -4.36 19.71 2.52
CA ASP A 157 -4.42 18.26 2.65
C ASP A 157 -5.41 17.58 1.69
N SER A 158 -6.53 18.25 1.40
CA SER A 158 -7.72 17.62 0.82
C SER A 158 -7.49 17.12 -0.61
N ALA A 159 -6.93 17.96 -1.48
CA ALA A 159 -6.74 17.62 -2.88
C ALA A 159 -5.66 16.55 -3.06
N ASN A 160 -4.52 16.69 -2.37
CA ASN A 160 -3.44 15.73 -2.44
C ASN A 160 -3.89 14.34 -1.98
N LYS A 161 -4.54 14.27 -0.81
CA LYS A 161 -4.99 13.00 -0.23
C LYS A 161 -6.00 12.24 -1.11
N ARG A 162 -6.85 12.96 -1.86
CA ARG A 162 -7.80 12.34 -2.79
C ARG A 162 -7.11 11.62 -3.95
N VAL A 163 -5.89 12.02 -4.29
CA VAL A 163 -5.09 11.43 -5.35
C VAL A 163 -4.16 10.37 -4.75
N SER A 164 -3.20 10.80 -3.92
CA SER A 164 -2.10 9.94 -3.46
C SER A 164 -2.59 8.70 -2.73
N VAL A 165 -3.40 8.87 -1.68
CA VAL A 165 -3.87 7.72 -0.90
C VAL A 165 -4.67 6.74 -1.76
N ALA A 166 -5.59 7.22 -2.61
CA ALA A 166 -6.40 6.34 -3.46
C ALA A 166 -5.56 5.62 -4.52
N GLU A 167 -4.65 6.33 -5.19
CA GLU A 167 -3.79 5.76 -6.22
C GLU A 167 -2.78 4.77 -5.62
N ALA A 168 -2.25 5.02 -4.42
CA ALA A 168 -1.37 4.08 -3.72
C ALA A 168 -2.06 2.73 -3.45
N PHE A 169 -3.32 2.73 -3.00
CA PHE A 169 -4.08 1.50 -2.80
C PHE A 169 -4.36 0.78 -4.12
N LEU A 170 -4.87 1.49 -5.13
CA LEU A 170 -5.21 0.88 -6.43
C LEU A 170 -3.98 0.33 -7.17
N ALA A 171 -2.86 1.05 -7.13
CA ALA A 171 -1.63 0.59 -7.76
C ALA A 171 -1.05 -0.63 -7.01
N THR A 172 -1.07 -0.63 -5.68
CA THR A 172 -0.63 -1.79 -4.87
C THR A 172 -1.50 -3.02 -5.10
N ASP A 173 -2.82 -2.84 -5.17
CA ASP A 173 -3.77 -3.91 -5.50
C ASP A 173 -3.45 -4.52 -6.87
N GLY A 174 -3.30 -3.69 -7.91
CA GLY A 174 -2.90 -4.15 -9.24
C GLY A 174 -1.53 -4.82 -9.29
N ILE A 175 -0.58 -4.39 -8.45
CA ILE A 175 0.73 -5.05 -8.30
C ILE A 175 0.54 -6.46 -7.74
N LEU A 176 -0.24 -6.62 -6.68
CA LEU A 176 -0.47 -7.92 -6.01
C LEU A 176 -1.24 -8.89 -6.92
N ASP A 177 -2.23 -8.40 -7.67
CA ASP A 177 -2.92 -9.21 -8.69
C ASP A 177 -1.96 -9.77 -9.75
N LEU A 178 -1.08 -8.92 -10.26
CA LEU A 178 -0.03 -9.34 -11.20
C LEU A 178 0.95 -10.32 -10.53
N TYR A 179 1.32 -10.06 -9.28
CA TYR A 179 2.24 -10.90 -8.52
C TYR A 179 1.67 -12.30 -8.32
N ILE A 180 0.40 -12.41 -7.92
CA ILE A 180 -0.33 -13.67 -7.77
C ILE A 180 -0.40 -14.39 -9.12
N ASN A 181 -0.75 -13.68 -10.20
CA ASN A 181 -0.82 -14.27 -11.53
C ASN A 181 0.54 -14.86 -11.97
N VAL A 182 1.62 -14.10 -11.79
CA VAL A 182 2.97 -14.53 -12.15
C VAL A 182 3.40 -15.74 -11.33
N THR A 183 3.28 -15.66 -10.00
CA THR A 183 3.75 -16.72 -9.09
C THR A 183 2.94 -18.00 -9.18
N SER A 184 1.65 -17.92 -9.57
CA SER A 184 0.80 -19.10 -9.76
C SER A 184 1.17 -19.93 -11.00
N GLY A 185 1.97 -19.40 -11.92
CA GLY A 185 2.26 -20.04 -13.20
C GLY A 185 3.71 -19.94 -13.66
N LEU A 186 4.65 -19.78 -12.73
CA LEU A 186 6.09 -19.76 -13.07
C LEU A 186 6.49 -21.01 -13.85
N VAL A 187 7.21 -20.82 -14.94
CA VAL A 187 7.76 -21.91 -15.75
C VAL A 187 9.26 -22.00 -15.47
N VAL A 188 9.71 -23.16 -14.99
CA VAL A 188 11.12 -23.41 -14.70
C VAL A 188 11.71 -24.35 -15.74
N TYR A 189 12.94 -24.08 -16.17
CA TYR A 189 13.68 -24.92 -17.14
C TYR A 189 14.91 -25.58 -16.49
N PRO A 190 14.75 -26.71 -15.78
CA PRO A 190 15.83 -27.35 -15.04
C PRO A 190 17.07 -27.68 -15.87
N LYS A 191 16.89 -28.05 -17.15
CA LYS A 191 18.00 -28.37 -18.05
C LYS A 191 18.84 -27.17 -18.46
N VAL A 192 18.25 -25.98 -18.54
CA VAL A 192 18.99 -24.74 -18.80
C VAL A 192 19.82 -24.37 -17.57
N ILE A 193 19.21 -24.49 -16.38
CA ILE A 193 19.88 -24.25 -15.09
C ILE A 193 21.07 -25.21 -14.91
N GLU A 194 20.85 -26.52 -15.13
CA GLU A 194 21.89 -27.55 -15.07
C GLU A 194 23.03 -27.25 -16.06
N SER A 195 22.69 -26.91 -17.30
CA SER A 195 23.70 -26.58 -18.31
C SER A 195 24.56 -25.38 -17.93
N ARG A 196 24.00 -24.35 -17.29
CA ARG A 196 24.80 -23.20 -16.83
C ARG A 196 25.64 -23.56 -15.61
N LEU A 197 25.08 -24.28 -14.65
CA LEU A 197 25.82 -24.72 -13.49
C LEU A 197 27.07 -25.51 -13.91
N MET A 198 26.92 -26.44 -14.85
CA MET A 198 28.03 -27.24 -15.38
C MET A 198 29.05 -26.44 -16.20
N SER A 199 28.72 -25.25 -16.71
CA SER A 199 29.71 -24.40 -17.39
C SER A 199 30.56 -23.57 -16.43
N GLU A 200 30.13 -23.44 -15.17
CA GLU A 200 30.84 -22.71 -14.12
C GLU A 200 31.71 -23.62 -13.22
N LEU A 201 31.56 -24.96 -13.34
CA LEU A 201 32.31 -25.98 -12.60
C LEU A 201 33.47 -26.55 -13.44
#